data_AF-A0AA97P285-F1
#
_entry.id   AF-A0AA97P285-F1
#
_cell.length_a   1.000
_cell.length_b   1.000
_cell.length_c   1.000
_cell.angle_alpha   90.00
_cell.angle_beta   90.00
_cell.angle_gamma   90.00
#
_symmetry.space_group_name_H-M   'P 1'
#
loop_
_entity.id
_entity.type
_entity.pdbx_description
1 polymer ?
#
loop_
_entity_poly.entity_id
_entity_poly.type
_entity_poly.pdbx_seq_one_letter_code
_entity_poly.pdbx_strand_id
1 'polypeptide(L)'
;MSTTTIVIIPGAWQKPVAWDRFIRELEAAGHKAILVSLPTVGGTELPLKSLEDDVAAVRGVLARLAEEKRDALLLCHSAGGLVASSAVEGVGNVAGVVYVTAFMVPRGRSLLDMMGGRPFDWMEVLEDRVLANPALLPQVAFNDLDGPTRDAAIEDMTHTSIKLFSSPCTYEPWSNGVKCGFVFCSEDNAVPLPIQQQMAAQLGPDAITATVKAGHCPFVSIPHELLDAVESRPCLLPVHYFICRMNRALLFPGLATARVPRLGPTKVYRFLLVFNPRIRRIFAASSNEAIANCTVRAAAETMGESSIDIKHMAIGTFVSDRKHCLMGKAICKHVVQQVYCLT
;
A
#
# COMPACT_ATOMS: atom_id res chain seq x y z
N MET A 1 -17.95 0.55 -11.30
CA MET A 1 -16.88 -0.14 -10.54
C MET A 1 -17.06 0.20 -9.08
N SER A 2 -17.04 -0.80 -8.20
CA SER A 2 -17.01 -0.58 -6.75
C SER A 2 -15.81 0.31 -6.40
N THR A 3 -16.00 1.24 -5.45
CA THR A 3 -14.93 2.13 -4.98
C THR A 3 -14.33 1.54 -3.71
N THR A 4 -13.04 1.20 -3.74
CA THR A 4 -12.35 0.62 -2.59
C THR A 4 -12.11 1.67 -1.50
N THR A 5 -12.33 1.29 -0.23
CA THR A 5 -11.94 2.08 0.95
C THR A 5 -10.76 1.41 1.62
N ILE A 6 -9.76 2.19 2.02
CA ILE A 6 -8.68 1.71 2.87
C ILE A 6 -9.19 1.70 4.31
N VAL A 7 -9.27 0.52 4.92
CA VAL A 7 -9.62 0.36 6.34
C VAL A 7 -8.32 0.13 7.09
N ILE A 8 -7.94 1.05 7.96
CA ILE A 8 -6.69 0.99 8.72
C ILE A 8 -6.97 0.34 10.07
N ILE A 9 -6.19 -0.71 10.39
CA ILE A 9 -6.26 -1.45 11.65
C ILE A 9 -4.94 -1.18 12.39
N PRO A 10 -4.96 -0.35 13.45
CA PRO A 10 -3.75 0.03 14.16
C PRO A 10 -3.17 -1.13 14.97
N GLY A 11 -1.93 -0.94 15.46
CA GLY A 11 -1.30 -1.86 16.39
C GLY A 11 -1.72 -1.62 17.84
N ALA A 12 -1.11 -2.38 18.75
CA ALA A 12 -1.24 -2.15 20.18
C ALA A 12 -0.75 -0.74 20.56
N TRP A 13 -1.30 -0.20 21.66
CA TRP A 13 -0.96 1.07 22.31
C TRP A 13 -1.24 2.36 21.51
N GLN A 14 -1.57 2.24 20.22
CA GLN A 14 -1.68 3.37 19.30
C GLN A 14 -3.03 4.08 19.40
N LYS A 15 -2.99 5.38 19.73
CA LYS A 15 -4.14 6.27 19.61
C LYS A 15 -4.35 6.72 18.16
N PRO A 16 -5.56 7.22 17.80
CA PRO A 16 -5.86 7.70 16.44
C PRO A 16 -4.87 8.72 15.87
N VAL A 17 -4.39 9.64 16.70
CA VAL A 17 -3.49 10.74 16.32
C VAL A 17 -2.22 10.27 15.59
N ALA A 18 -1.73 9.07 15.90
CA ALA A 18 -0.53 8.51 15.26
C ALA A 18 -0.70 8.32 13.74
N TRP A 19 -1.94 8.19 13.26
CA TRP A 19 -2.27 7.90 11.87
C TRP A 19 -2.67 9.13 11.05
N ASP A 20 -2.86 10.29 11.69
CA ASP A 20 -3.38 11.50 11.05
C ASP A 20 -2.56 11.94 9.83
N ARG A 21 -1.23 11.86 9.93
CA ARG A 21 -0.33 12.22 8.82
C ARG A 21 -0.55 11.31 7.62
N PHE A 22 -0.60 10.01 7.85
CA PHE A 22 -0.77 9.03 6.78
C PHE A 22 -2.18 9.08 6.17
N ILE A 23 -3.22 9.27 6.97
CA ILE A 23 -4.59 9.44 6.47
C ILE A 23 -4.67 10.66 5.55
N ARG A 24 -4.03 11.79 5.91
CA ARG A 24 -3.96 12.97 5.03
C ARG A 24 -3.24 12.69 3.71
N GLU A 25 -2.17 11.89 3.71
CA GLU A 25 -1.50 11.48 2.47
C GLU A 25 -2.42 10.61 1.59
N LEU A 26 -3.13 9.64 2.18
CA LEU A 26 -4.12 8.81 1.47
C LEU A 26 -5.22 9.68 0.84
N GLU A 27 -5.78 10.62 1.59
CA GLU A 27 -6.84 11.52 1.13
C GLU A 27 -6.33 12.48 0.04
N ALA A 28 -5.13 13.01 0.18
CA ALA A 28 -4.49 13.86 -0.83
C ALA A 28 -4.22 13.10 -2.14
N ALA A 29 -3.98 11.79 -2.06
CA ALA A 29 -3.88 10.89 -3.20
C ALA A 29 -5.25 10.46 -3.78
N GLY A 30 -6.36 10.84 -3.14
CA GLY A 30 -7.72 10.55 -3.59
C GLY A 30 -8.30 9.23 -3.07
N HIS A 31 -7.63 8.58 -2.12
CA HIS A 31 -8.15 7.39 -1.44
C HIS A 31 -9.08 7.80 -0.29
N LYS A 32 -10.14 7.01 -0.09
CA LYS A 32 -10.94 7.10 1.14
C LYS A 32 -10.32 6.18 2.18
N ALA A 33 -10.08 6.71 3.37
CA ALA A 33 -9.52 5.96 4.49
C ALA A 33 -10.47 5.97 5.70
N ILE A 34 -10.51 4.87 6.44
CA ILE A 34 -11.20 4.77 7.73
C ILE A 34 -10.23 4.13 8.72
N LEU A 35 -9.89 4.83 9.79
CA LEU A 35 -9.17 4.24 10.92
C LEU A 35 -10.16 3.59 11.89
N VAL A 36 -9.93 2.32 12.21
CA VAL A 36 -10.74 1.61 13.22
C VAL A 36 -10.18 1.90 14.61
N SER A 37 -11.05 2.32 15.53
CA SER A 37 -10.73 2.38 16.96
C SER A 37 -10.88 0.98 17.56
N LEU A 38 -9.78 0.41 18.06
CA LEU A 38 -9.77 -0.92 18.68
C LEU A 38 -10.17 -0.83 20.16
N PRO A 39 -11.29 -1.44 20.60
CA PRO A 39 -11.70 -1.42 22.00
C PRO A 39 -10.66 -1.93 23.01
N THR A 40 -9.71 -2.77 22.59
CA THR A 40 -8.60 -3.23 23.46
C THR A 40 -7.57 -2.16 23.77
N VAL A 41 -7.50 -1.06 23.00
CA VAL A 41 -6.50 0.00 23.15
C VAL A 41 -7.08 1.17 23.93
N GLY A 42 -6.50 1.49 25.08
CA GLY A 42 -6.91 2.63 25.92
C GLY A 42 -8.25 2.45 26.64
N GLY A 43 -8.89 1.29 26.56
CA GLY A 43 -10.17 1.01 27.21
C GLY A 43 -10.12 1.08 28.74
N THR A 44 -11.18 1.59 29.37
CA THR A 44 -11.27 1.72 30.84
C THR A 44 -12.37 0.88 31.48
N GLU A 45 -13.33 0.39 30.68
CA GLU A 45 -14.43 -0.46 31.15
C GLU A 45 -13.90 -1.85 31.56
N LEU A 46 -14.24 -2.29 32.78
CA LEU A 46 -13.89 -3.61 33.30
C LEU A 46 -15.08 -4.60 33.17
N PRO A 47 -14.84 -5.86 32.76
CA PRO A 47 -13.55 -6.40 32.34
C PRO A 47 -13.07 -5.79 31.02
N LEU A 48 -11.75 -5.61 30.86
CA LEU A 48 -11.19 -5.07 29.62
C LEU A 48 -11.59 -5.95 28.42
N LYS A 49 -11.71 -5.27 27.26
CA LYS A 49 -12.10 -5.86 25.98
C LYS A 49 -11.05 -6.82 25.43
N SER A 50 -11.45 -7.61 24.46
CA SER A 50 -10.73 -8.77 23.92
C SER A 50 -10.59 -8.68 22.39
N LEU A 51 -9.88 -9.65 21.79
CA LEU A 51 -9.77 -9.76 20.33
C LEU A 51 -11.14 -9.78 19.66
N GLU A 52 -12.12 -10.44 20.27
CA GLU A 52 -13.48 -10.55 19.77
C GLU A 52 -14.15 -9.17 19.62
N ASP A 53 -13.90 -8.25 20.55
CA ASP A 53 -14.42 -6.88 20.51
C ASP A 53 -13.75 -6.06 19.40
N ASP A 54 -12.43 -6.21 19.21
CA ASP A 54 -11.68 -5.58 18.11
C ASP A 54 -12.16 -6.10 16.75
N VAL A 55 -12.38 -7.42 16.64
CA VAL A 55 -12.95 -8.06 15.45
C VAL A 55 -14.35 -7.52 15.16
N ALA A 56 -15.19 -7.37 16.18
CA ALA A 56 -16.52 -6.79 16.02
C ALA A 56 -16.46 -5.33 15.55
N ALA A 57 -15.52 -4.53 16.06
CA ALA A 57 -15.31 -3.15 15.62
C ALA A 57 -14.93 -3.06 14.13
N VAL A 58 -13.98 -3.90 13.68
CA VAL A 58 -13.59 -3.97 12.26
C VAL A 58 -14.77 -4.46 11.41
N ARG A 59 -15.47 -5.52 11.82
CA ARG A 59 -16.63 -6.06 11.09
C ARG A 59 -17.77 -5.05 10.96
N GLY A 60 -18.00 -4.21 11.97
CA GLY A 60 -18.97 -3.11 11.88
C GLY A 60 -18.64 -2.13 10.74
N VAL A 61 -17.37 -1.79 10.57
CA VAL A 61 -16.92 -0.95 9.44
C VAL A 61 -17.10 -1.67 8.10
N LEU A 62 -16.73 -2.96 8.03
CA LEU A 62 -16.87 -3.75 6.80
C LEU A 62 -18.34 -3.93 6.38
N ALA A 63 -19.23 -4.16 7.34
CA ALA A 63 -20.67 -4.27 7.11
C ALA A 63 -21.26 -2.95 6.55
N ARG A 64 -20.91 -1.81 7.15
CA ARG A 64 -21.32 -0.49 6.62
C ARG A 64 -20.83 -0.28 5.18
N LEU A 65 -19.58 -0.62 4.89
CA LEU A 65 -19.04 -0.52 3.53
C LEU A 65 -19.76 -1.46 2.55
N ALA A 66 -20.17 -2.65 2.98
CA ALA A 66 -20.95 -3.57 2.16
C ALA A 66 -22.35 -3.00 1.83
N GLU A 67 -23.02 -2.37 2.79
CA GLU A 67 -24.29 -1.65 2.57
C GLU A 67 -24.13 -0.51 1.55
N GLU A 68 -22.99 0.19 1.60
CA GLU A 68 -22.61 1.22 0.63
C GLU A 68 -22.17 0.65 -0.75
N LYS A 69 -22.12 -0.68 -0.92
CA LYS A 69 -21.61 -1.38 -2.10
C LYS A 69 -20.16 -1.02 -2.42
N ARG A 70 -19.33 -0.96 -1.38
CA ARG A 70 -17.90 -0.61 -1.43
C ARG A 70 -17.05 -1.76 -0.93
N ASP A 71 -15.96 -2.00 -1.65
CA ASP A 71 -14.95 -2.95 -1.20
C ASP A 71 -14.02 -2.31 -0.16
N ALA A 72 -13.43 -3.15 0.67
CA ALA A 72 -12.48 -2.77 1.72
C ALA A 72 -11.10 -3.37 1.42
N LEU A 73 -10.08 -2.52 1.40
CA LEU A 73 -8.69 -2.94 1.51
C LEU A 73 -8.24 -2.72 2.94
N LEU A 74 -7.96 -3.80 3.68
CA LEU A 74 -7.48 -3.67 5.04
C LEU A 74 -5.98 -3.37 5.02
N LEU A 75 -5.55 -2.33 5.71
CA LEU A 75 -4.16 -2.00 5.97
C LEU A 75 -3.92 -2.17 7.47
N CYS A 76 -3.20 -3.21 7.85
CA CYS A 76 -3.02 -3.59 9.25
C CYS A 76 -1.56 -3.43 9.66
N HIS A 77 -1.33 -2.91 10.86
CA HIS A 77 -0.01 -2.64 11.40
C HIS A 77 0.22 -3.43 12.69
N SER A 78 1.42 -4.01 12.86
CA SER A 78 1.82 -4.71 14.08
C SER A 78 0.76 -5.71 14.57
N ALA A 79 0.33 -5.63 15.83
CA ALA A 79 -0.73 -6.46 16.42
C ALA A 79 -2.08 -6.40 15.66
N GLY A 80 -2.34 -5.32 14.91
CA GLY A 80 -3.52 -5.18 14.06
C GLY A 80 -3.62 -6.26 12.99
N GLY A 81 -2.52 -6.93 12.64
CA GLY A 81 -2.53 -8.10 11.75
C GLY A 81 -3.35 -9.27 12.28
N LEU A 82 -3.33 -9.53 13.60
CA LEU A 82 -4.17 -10.54 14.26
C LEU A 82 -5.66 -10.19 14.13
N VAL A 83 -6.00 -8.93 14.41
CA VAL A 83 -7.37 -8.41 14.36
C VAL A 83 -7.91 -8.47 12.93
N ALA A 84 -7.15 -7.95 11.96
CA ALA A 84 -7.54 -7.93 10.56
C ALA A 84 -7.74 -9.35 10.01
N SER A 85 -6.83 -10.27 10.33
CA SER A 85 -6.93 -11.67 9.91
C SER A 85 -8.21 -12.33 10.43
N SER A 86 -8.50 -12.16 11.71
CA SER A 86 -9.72 -12.71 12.33
C SER A 86 -11.01 -12.04 11.82
N ALA A 87 -10.97 -10.74 11.51
CA ALA A 87 -12.14 -9.98 11.09
C ALA A 87 -12.64 -10.31 9.68
N VAL A 88 -11.77 -10.71 8.76
CA VAL A 88 -12.13 -10.97 7.36
C VAL A 88 -12.75 -12.34 7.11
N GLU A 89 -12.79 -13.22 8.11
CA GLU A 89 -13.46 -14.52 8.00
C GLU A 89 -14.92 -14.34 7.60
N GLY A 90 -15.31 -14.91 6.45
CA GLY A 90 -16.67 -14.86 5.91
C GLY A 90 -17.12 -13.53 5.32
N VAL A 91 -16.22 -12.55 5.14
CA VAL A 91 -16.58 -11.21 4.63
C VAL A 91 -16.38 -11.10 3.12
N GLY A 92 -17.46 -10.86 2.37
CA GLY A 92 -17.45 -10.90 0.90
C GLY A 92 -16.94 -9.65 0.18
N ASN A 93 -16.89 -8.49 0.84
CA ASN A 93 -16.44 -7.21 0.24
C ASN A 93 -14.97 -6.88 0.58
N VAL A 94 -14.15 -7.86 0.96
CA VAL A 94 -12.72 -7.66 1.22
C VAL A 94 -11.96 -7.77 -0.09
N ALA A 95 -11.39 -6.66 -0.57
CA ALA A 95 -10.52 -6.63 -1.74
C ALA A 95 -9.16 -7.29 -1.45
N GLY A 96 -8.69 -7.19 -0.20
CA GLY A 96 -7.51 -7.87 0.32
C GLY A 96 -7.02 -7.29 1.65
N VAL A 97 -5.89 -7.80 2.13
CA VAL A 97 -5.25 -7.41 3.39
C VAL A 97 -3.78 -7.10 3.16
N VAL A 98 -3.33 -5.92 3.54
CA VAL A 98 -1.93 -5.48 3.49
C VAL A 98 -1.39 -5.41 4.91
N TYR A 99 -0.35 -6.20 5.18
CA TYR A 99 0.35 -6.26 6.45
C TYR A 99 1.55 -5.30 6.41
N VAL A 100 1.54 -4.25 7.22
CA VAL A 100 2.65 -3.28 7.35
C VAL A 100 3.41 -3.59 8.62
N THR A 101 4.58 -4.24 8.48
CA THR A 101 5.34 -4.81 9.61
C THR A 101 4.43 -5.48 10.67
N ALA A 102 3.43 -6.21 10.18
CA ALA A 102 2.34 -6.72 11.00
C ALA A 102 2.47 -8.21 11.27
N PHE A 103 1.90 -8.65 12.39
CA PHE A 103 1.88 -10.06 12.74
C PHE A 103 0.90 -10.82 11.85
N MET A 104 1.41 -11.81 11.10
CA MET A 104 0.61 -12.82 10.43
C MET A 104 0.49 -14.04 11.35
N VAL A 105 -0.46 -13.99 12.28
CA VAL A 105 -0.62 -15.00 13.33
C VAL A 105 -1.41 -16.22 12.81
N PRO A 106 -0.84 -17.44 12.82
CA PRO A 106 -1.57 -18.64 12.42
C PRO A 106 -2.80 -18.91 13.29
N ARG A 107 -3.82 -19.56 12.73
CA ARG A 107 -5.06 -19.93 13.41
C ARG A 107 -4.73 -20.76 14.66
N GLY A 108 -5.36 -20.39 15.77
CA GLY A 108 -5.15 -21.03 17.07
C GLY A 108 -3.89 -20.57 17.82
N ARG A 109 -3.04 -19.71 17.24
CA ARG A 109 -1.90 -19.07 17.93
C ARG A 109 -2.28 -17.66 18.37
N SER A 110 -1.64 -17.18 19.41
CA SER A 110 -1.79 -15.81 19.94
C SER A 110 -0.59 -14.93 19.56
N LEU A 111 -0.66 -13.61 19.84
CA LEU A 111 0.56 -12.77 19.72
C LEU A 111 1.62 -13.23 20.73
N LEU A 112 1.21 -13.61 21.93
CA LEU A 112 2.13 -14.10 22.97
C LEU A 112 2.89 -15.35 22.52
N ASP A 113 2.20 -16.26 21.82
CA ASP A 113 2.82 -17.41 21.16
C ASP A 113 3.88 -17.00 20.14
N MET A 114 3.60 -15.98 19.33
CA MET A 114 4.54 -15.44 18.34
C MET A 114 5.75 -14.76 19.00
N MET A 115 5.61 -14.32 20.25
CA MET A 115 6.66 -13.71 21.07
C MET A 115 7.44 -14.76 21.92
N GLY A 116 7.19 -16.06 21.71
CA GLY A 116 7.86 -17.12 22.46
C GLY A 116 7.25 -17.40 23.84
N GLY A 117 5.99 -17.03 24.05
CA GLY A 117 5.22 -17.34 25.25
C GLY A 117 5.37 -16.33 26.40
N ARG A 118 6.13 -15.25 26.21
CA ARG A 118 6.32 -14.18 27.20
C ARG A 118 6.33 -12.80 26.53
N PRO A 119 5.91 -11.73 27.23
CA PRO A 119 6.09 -10.36 26.75
C PRO A 119 7.58 -10.05 26.53
N PHE A 120 7.87 -9.12 25.62
CA PHE A 120 9.22 -8.60 25.43
C PHE A 120 9.64 -7.69 26.58
N ASP A 121 10.95 -7.45 26.74
CA ASP A 121 11.50 -6.64 27.84
C ASP A 121 11.01 -5.18 27.84
N TRP A 122 10.52 -4.69 26.69
CA TRP A 122 9.93 -3.36 26.54
C TRP A 122 8.41 -3.34 26.76
N MET A 123 7.81 -4.46 27.17
CA MET A 123 6.39 -4.56 27.52
C MET A 123 6.22 -4.73 29.04
N GLU A 124 5.48 -3.81 29.65
CA GLU A 124 5.16 -3.84 31.09
C GLU A 124 3.74 -4.34 31.28
N VAL A 125 3.59 -5.50 31.93
CA VAL A 125 2.28 -6.07 32.26
C VAL A 125 1.89 -5.60 33.65
N LEU A 126 0.84 -4.78 33.73
CA LEU A 126 0.21 -4.32 34.95
C LEU A 126 -1.21 -4.86 35.00
N GLU A 127 -1.41 -5.95 35.75
CA GLU A 127 -2.68 -6.68 35.84
C GLU A 127 -3.18 -7.10 34.45
N ASP A 128 -4.30 -6.53 33.99
CA ASP A 128 -4.94 -6.80 32.71
C ASP A 128 -4.53 -5.82 31.59
N ARG A 129 -3.56 -4.94 31.87
CA ARG A 129 -3.04 -3.92 30.94
C ARG A 129 -1.58 -4.21 30.59
N VAL A 130 -1.25 -4.01 29.31
CA VAL A 130 0.12 -4.05 28.81
C VAL A 130 0.49 -2.64 28.35
N LEU A 131 1.53 -2.06 28.94
CA LEU A 131 2.12 -0.78 28.57
C LEU A 131 3.41 -1.02 27.80
N ALA A 132 3.76 -0.09 26.91
CA ALA A 132 5.09 -0.07 26.30
C ALA A 132 6.02 0.80 27.15
N ASN A 133 7.20 0.29 27.49
CA ASN A 133 8.17 0.98 28.33
C ASN A 133 8.72 2.23 27.59
N PRO A 134 8.44 3.45 28.07
CA PRO A 134 8.86 4.68 27.40
C PRO A 134 10.38 4.83 27.23
N ALA A 135 11.18 4.26 28.13
CA ALA A 135 12.64 4.34 28.07
C ALA A 135 13.25 3.49 26.95
N LEU A 136 12.53 2.45 26.50
CA LEU A 136 12.99 1.53 25.45
C LEU A 136 12.38 1.86 24.08
N LEU A 137 11.22 2.51 24.03
CA LEU A 137 10.55 2.90 22.79
C LEU A 137 11.43 3.69 21.78
N PRO A 138 12.32 4.62 22.20
CA PRO A 138 13.25 5.28 21.29
C PRO A 138 14.13 4.35 20.47
N GLN A 139 14.46 3.18 21.00
CA GLN A 139 15.32 2.20 20.32
C GLN A 139 14.49 1.12 19.62
N VAL A 140 13.31 0.80 20.14
CA VAL A 140 12.50 -0.34 19.68
C VAL A 140 11.53 0.03 18.56
N ALA A 141 10.73 1.09 18.74
CA ALA A 141 9.64 1.40 17.82
C ALA A 141 9.79 2.75 17.11
N PHE A 142 10.60 3.65 17.67
CA PHE A 142 10.76 5.05 17.23
C PHE A 142 12.20 5.40 16.90
N ASN A 143 12.99 4.40 16.49
CA ASN A 143 14.42 4.53 16.20
C ASN A 143 14.74 5.36 14.96
N ASP A 144 13.75 5.64 14.12
CA ASP A 144 13.83 6.43 12.90
C ASP A 144 13.11 7.79 13.01
N LEU A 145 12.64 8.16 14.21
CA LEU A 145 12.00 9.45 14.46
C LEU A 145 12.99 10.49 15.02
N ASP A 146 12.81 11.76 14.62
CA ASP A 146 13.48 12.89 15.25
C ASP A 146 13.02 13.07 16.71
N GLY A 147 13.83 13.77 17.52
CA GLY A 147 13.58 13.93 18.96
C GLY A 147 12.17 14.44 19.29
N PRO A 148 11.76 15.63 18.80
CA PRO A 148 10.42 16.15 19.04
C PRO A 148 9.28 15.22 18.61
N THR A 149 9.35 14.65 17.39
CA THR A 149 8.31 13.74 16.90
C THR A 149 8.24 12.46 17.73
N ARG A 150 9.40 11.93 18.12
CA ARG A 150 9.50 10.75 18.98
C ARG A 150 8.90 11.00 20.36
N ASP A 151 9.24 12.11 21.00
CA ASP A 151 8.77 12.41 22.36
C ASP A 151 7.25 12.56 22.38
N ALA A 152 6.67 13.24 21.37
CA ALA A 152 5.22 13.31 21.18
C ALA A 152 4.60 11.93 20.93
N ALA A 153 5.22 11.09 20.09
CA ALA A 153 4.74 9.73 19.83
C ALA A 153 4.73 8.85 21.09
N ILE A 154 5.72 9.02 21.98
CA ILE A 154 5.77 8.31 23.27
C ILE A 154 4.65 8.78 24.20
N GLU A 155 4.42 10.09 24.31
CA GLU A 155 3.35 10.68 25.13
C GLU A 155 1.95 10.24 24.65
N ASP A 156 1.80 10.08 23.34
CA ASP A 156 0.54 9.64 22.73
C ASP A 156 0.23 8.16 22.93
N MET A 157 1.17 7.33 23.41
CA MET A 157 0.89 5.93 23.70
C MET A 157 -0.12 5.77 24.84
N THR A 158 -0.79 4.63 24.86
CA THR A 158 -1.63 4.18 25.98
C THR A 158 -1.37 2.71 26.28
N HIS A 159 -2.18 2.08 27.12
CA HIS A 159 -2.12 0.65 27.38
C HIS A 159 -2.97 -0.13 26.37
N THR A 160 -2.71 -1.44 26.27
CA THR A 160 -3.56 -2.39 25.54
C THR A 160 -3.99 -3.50 26.48
N SER A 161 -5.21 -4.01 26.35
CA SER A 161 -5.65 -5.16 27.14
C SER A 161 -4.76 -6.38 26.89
N ILE A 162 -4.38 -7.08 27.95
CA ILE A 162 -3.63 -8.34 27.88
C ILE A 162 -4.36 -9.42 27.06
N LYS A 163 -5.70 -9.31 26.96
CA LYS A 163 -6.53 -10.23 26.18
C LYS A 163 -6.21 -10.19 24.70
N LEU A 164 -5.85 -9.03 24.13
CA LEU A 164 -5.41 -8.97 22.73
C LEU A 164 -4.18 -9.86 22.49
N PHE A 165 -3.25 -9.91 23.44
CA PHE A 165 -2.01 -10.65 23.30
C PHE A 165 -2.18 -12.16 23.48
N SER A 166 -3.17 -12.58 24.27
CA SER A 166 -3.38 -13.99 24.66
C SER A 166 -4.51 -14.67 23.90
N SER A 167 -5.45 -13.92 23.30
CA SER A 167 -6.52 -14.50 22.48
C SER A 167 -5.96 -15.17 21.21
N PRO A 168 -6.47 -16.36 20.85
CA PRO A 168 -6.03 -17.07 19.66
C PRO A 168 -6.62 -16.44 18.39
N CYS A 169 -5.81 -16.39 17.33
CA CYS A 169 -6.26 -16.03 15.99
C CYS A 169 -7.35 -16.99 15.50
N THR A 170 -8.44 -16.47 14.96
CA THR A 170 -9.55 -17.31 14.47
C THR A 170 -9.40 -17.68 13.00
N TYR A 171 -8.66 -16.91 12.20
CA TYR A 171 -8.65 -17.07 10.76
C TYR A 171 -7.33 -16.63 10.09
N GLU A 172 -6.93 -17.36 9.05
CA GLU A 172 -5.72 -17.11 8.26
C GLU A 172 -6.11 -16.72 6.82
N PRO A 173 -6.16 -15.42 6.47
CA PRO A 173 -6.63 -15.01 5.16
C PRO A 173 -5.76 -15.53 4.00
N TRP A 174 -4.45 -15.62 4.19
CA TRP A 174 -3.49 -16.07 3.17
C TRP A 174 -3.67 -17.54 2.77
N SER A 175 -4.20 -18.38 3.67
CA SER A 175 -4.49 -19.80 3.40
C SER A 175 -5.92 -20.04 2.89
N ASN A 176 -6.75 -19.00 2.85
CA ASN A 176 -8.20 -19.11 2.61
C ASN A 176 -8.69 -18.19 1.48
N GLY A 177 -7.85 -17.96 0.47
CA GLY A 177 -8.25 -17.30 -0.79
C GLY A 177 -8.42 -15.78 -0.71
N VAL A 178 -8.10 -15.15 0.41
CA VAL A 178 -8.05 -13.68 0.51
C VAL A 178 -6.72 -13.20 -0.04
N LYS A 179 -6.75 -12.18 -0.90
CA LYS A 179 -5.51 -11.58 -1.41
C LYS A 179 -4.78 -10.87 -0.28
N CYS A 180 -3.51 -11.23 -0.08
CA CYS A 180 -2.68 -10.65 0.96
C CYS A 180 -1.38 -10.08 0.37
N GLY A 181 -0.89 -9.00 0.97
CA GLY A 181 0.40 -8.41 0.66
C GLY A 181 1.13 -7.96 1.92
N PHE A 182 2.42 -7.69 1.81
CA PHE A 182 3.27 -7.31 2.95
C PHE A 182 4.16 -6.11 2.62
N VAL A 183 4.17 -5.11 3.50
CA VAL A 183 5.10 -3.98 3.46
C VAL A 183 6.11 -4.17 4.59
N PHE A 184 7.35 -4.46 4.20
CA PHE A 184 8.47 -4.65 5.11
C PHE A 184 9.07 -3.31 5.55
N CYS A 185 9.39 -3.18 6.83
CA CYS A 185 10.15 -2.05 7.36
C CYS A 185 11.56 -2.54 7.72
N SER A 186 12.57 -2.12 6.97
CA SER A 186 13.90 -2.73 7.05
C SER A 186 14.70 -2.38 8.30
N GLU A 187 14.30 -1.33 9.03
CA GLU A 187 14.98 -0.83 10.24
C GLU A 187 14.11 -0.99 11.49
N ASP A 188 13.08 -1.84 11.43
CA ASP A 188 12.19 -2.15 12.55
C ASP A 188 12.92 -2.99 13.60
N ASN A 189 12.97 -2.50 14.84
CA ASN A 189 13.55 -3.21 15.99
C ASN A 189 12.49 -3.91 16.87
N ALA A 190 11.20 -3.59 16.70
CA ALA A 190 10.10 -4.24 17.42
C ALA A 190 9.73 -5.58 16.76
N VAL A 191 9.67 -5.60 15.42
CA VAL A 191 9.51 -6.80 14.60
C VAL A 191 10.66 -6.82 13.59
N PRO A 192 11.82 -7.41 13.92
CA PRO A 192 12.98 -7.40 13.05
C PRO A 192 12.70 -7.94 11.64
N LEU A 193 13.34 -7.36 10.62
CA LEU A 193 13.13 -7.75 9.22
C LEU A 193 13.16 -9.27 8.96
N PRO A 194 14.09 -10.06 9.53
CA PRO A 194 14.08 -11.52 9.36
C PRO A 194 12.79 -12.18 9.87
N ILE A 195 12.21 -11.67 10.95
CA ILE A 195 10.93 -12.16 11.51
C ILE A 195 9.77 -11.75 10.60
N GLN A 196 9.77 -10.52 10.09
CA GLN A 196 8.78 -10.09 9.09
C GLN A 196 8.82 -10.99 7.85
N GLN A 197 10.02 -11.29 7.32
CA GLN A 197 10.22 -12.15 6.17
C GLN A 197 9.76 -13.59 6.44
N GLN A 198 10.06 -14.12 7.63
CA GLN A 198 9.58 -15.44 8.04
C GLN A 198 8.05 -15.50 8.07
N MET A 199 7.38 -14.47 8.60
CA MET A 199 5.92 -14.39 8.61
C MET A 199 5.35 -14.28 7.19
N ALA A 200 5.93 -13.39 6.36
CA ALA A 200 5.48 -13.15 5.00
C ALA A 200 5.75 -14.33 4.04
N ALA A 201 6.66 -15.25 4.37
CA ALA A 201 6.91 -16.46 3.57
C ALA A 201 5.65 -17.32 3.39
N GLN A 202 4.68 -17.21 4.31
CA GLN A 202 3.37 -17.87 4.22
C GLN A 202 2.53 -17.41 3.00
N LEU A 203 2.84 -16.23 2.43
CA LEU A 203 2.15 -15.70 1.24
C LEU A 203 2.57 -16.38 -0.06
N GLY A 204 3.65 -17.16 -0.04
CA GLY A 204 4.20 -17.82 -1.22
C GLY A 204 5.11 -16.92 -2.09
N PRO A 205 5.69 -17.47 -3.17
CA PRO A 205 6.71 -16.79 -3.97
C PRO A 205 6.18 -15.63 -4.81
N ASP A 206 4.89 -15.64 -5.15
CA ASP A 206 4.24 -14.60 -5.94
C ASP A 206 3.60 -13.51 -5.06
N ALA A 207 3.97 -13.46 -3.78
CA ALA A 207 3.45 -12.51 -2.81
C ALA A 207 3.66 -11.07 -3.26
N ILE A 208 2.62 -10.26 -3.10
CA ILE A 208 2.70 -8.83 -3.33
C ILE A 208 3.44 -8.22 -2.14
N THR A 209 4.71 -7.87 -2.34
CA THR A 209 5.52 -7.26 -1.29
C THR A 209 6.21 -5.98 -1.72
N ALA A 210 6.41 -5.09 -0.75
CA ALA A 210 7.23 -3.89 -0.86
C ALA A 210 8.14 -3.77 0.38
N THR A 211 9.26 -3.06 0.26
CA THR A 211 10.15 -2.77 1.39
C THR A 211 10.39 -1.27 1.45
N VAL A 212 10.23 -0.71 2.64
CA VAL A 212 10.54 0.69 2.95
C VAL A 212 11.66 0.75 4.00
N LYS A 213 12.46 1.81 3.92
CA LYS A 213 13.53 2.07 4.87
C LYS A 213 12.98 2.87 6.06
N ALA A 214 12.38 2.17 7.01
CA ALA A 214 11.81 2.73 8.23
C ALA A 214 11.90 1.75 9.40
N GLY A 215 11.75 2.30 10.60
CA GLY A 215 11.49 1.61 11.85
C GLY A 215 10.05 1.08 11.93
N HIS A 216 9.54 0.89 13.14
CA HIS A 216 8.25 0.22 13.34
C HIS A 216 7.05 1.04 12.86
N CYS A 217 7.13 2.38 12.86
CA CYS A 217 5.98 3.27 12.61
C CYS A 217 6.12 4.08 11.30
N PRO A 218 6.12 3.45 10.11
CA PRO A 218 6.33 4.14 8.84
C PRO A 218 5.25 5.18 8.50
N PHE A 219 4.05 5.04 9.07
CA PHE A 219 2.93 6.00 8.94
C PHE A 219 3.20 7.31 9.72
N VAL A 220 4.20 7.33 10.61
CA VAL A 220 4.70 8.53 11.28
C VAL A 220 5.98 9.03 10.61
N SER A 221 6.97 8.17 10.41
CA SER A 221 8.30 8.58 9.92
C SER A 221 8.28 8.97 8.43
N ILE A 222 7.71 8.11 7.59
CA ILE A 222 7.77 8.21 6.12
C ILE A 222 6.41 7.96 5.45
N PRO A 223 5.35 8.71 5.82
CA PRO A 223 3.97 8.42 5.39
C PRO A 223 3.78 8.45 3.87
N HIS A 224 4.54 9.28 3.15
CA HIS A 224 4.46 9.35 1.70
C HIS A 224 5.10 8.12 1.03
N GLU A 225 6.26 7.66 1.50
CA GLU A 225 6.91 6.44 1.03
C GLU A 225 6.08 5.19 1.37
N LEU A 226 5.40 5.17 2.51
CA LEU A 226 4.44 4.12 2.85
C LEU A 226 3.27 4.11 1.86
N LEU A 227 2.73 5.27 1.49
CA LEU A 227 1.68 5.36 0.48
C LEU A 227 2.18 4.82 -0.87
N ASP A 228 3.37 5.25 -1.31
CA ASP A 228 4.00 4.73 -2.54
C ASP A 228 4.15 3.20 -2.49
N ALA A 229 4.51 2.62 -1.34
CA ALA A 229 4.61 1.17 -1.16
C ALA A 229 3.24 0.46 -1.23
N VAL A 230 2.19 1.07 -0.66
CA VAL A 230 0.81 0.55 -0.73
C VAL A 230 0.25 0.65 -2.15
N GLU A 231 0.63 1.67 -2.94
CA GLU A 231 0.18 1.84 -4.33
C GLU A 231 1.01 1.07 -5.37
N SER A 232 2.30 0.84 -5.13
CA SER A 232 3.22 0.33 -6.14
C SER A 232 3.08 -1.17 -6.36
N ARG A 233 2.53 -1.54 -7.54
CA ARG A 233 2.18 -2.90 -8.10
C ARG A 233 0.66 -3.15 -8.05
N PRO A 234 0.06 -4.28 -8.51
CA PRO A 234 -1.38 -4.51 -8.36
C PRO A 234 -1.72 -4.83 -6.89
N CYS A 235 -1.20 -4.00 -5.99
CA CYS A 235 -1.44 -3.91 -4.56
C CYS A 235 -2.84 -3.37 -4.34
N LEU A 236 -3.83 -4.12 -4.82
CA LEU A 236 -5.23 -4.11 -4.38
C LEU A 236 -6.03 -2.81 -4.61
N LEU A 237 -5.38 -1.68 -4.93
CA LEU A 237 -6.00 -0.42 -5.31
C LEU A 237 -5.97 -0.27 -6.84
N PRO A 238 -7.09 0.10 -7.48
CA PRO A 238 -7.10 0.42 -8.91
C PRO A 238 -6.16 1.60 -9.18
N VAL A 239 -5.09 1.37 -9.94
CA VAL A 239 -4.11 2.39 -10.32
C VAL A 239 -4.78 3.41 -11.24
N HIS A 240 -5.22 4.55 -10.70
CA HIS A 240 -5.65 5.72 -11.49
C HIS A 240 -4.60 6.83 -11.53
N TYR A 241 -3.43 6.66 -10.89
CA TYR A 241 -2.54 7.78 -10.58
C TYR A 241 -1.29 7.96 -11.47
N PHE A 242 -1.09 7.14 -12.51
CA PHE A 242 0.13 7.24 -13.33
C PHE A 242 0.25 8.55 -14.15
N ILE A 243 -0.83 9.32 -14.29
CA ILE A 243 -0.89 10.51 -15.17
C ILE A 243 -0.59 11.84 -14.43
N CYS A 244 -0.85 11.94 -13.12
CA CYS A 244 -0.68 13.21 -12.40
C CYS A 244 0.77 13.55 -12.04
N ARG A 245 1.61 12.53 -11.80
CA ARG A 245 2.97 12.72 -11.24
C ARG A 245 3.96 13.32 -12.24
N MET A 246 3.78 13.13 -13.56
CA MET A 246 4.62 13.78 -14.58
C MET A 246 4.51 15.31 -14.58
N ASN A 247 3.40 15.88 -14.12
CA ASN A 247 3.17 17.32 -14.19
C ASN A 247 3.88 18.12 -13.09
N ARG A 248 4.20 17.53 -11.92
CA ARG A 248 4.86 18.26 -10.82
C ARG A 248 6.38 18.39 -10.99
N ALA A 249 7.03 17.45 -11.68
CA ALA A 249 8.47 17.46 -11.87
C ALA A 249 8.97 18.36 -13.04
N LEU A 250 8.06 18.96 -13.83
CA LEU A 250 8.40 19.60 -15.11
C LEU A 250 7.92 21.06 -15.26
N LEU A 251 7.57 21.75 -14.17
CA LEU A 251 7.22 23.17 -14.23
C LEU A 251 8.48 24.06 -14.37
N PHE A 252 8.94 24.23 -15.61
CA PHE A 252 9.75 25.37 -16.04
C PHE A 252 8.83 26.45 -16.66
N PRO A 253 9.05 27.76 -16.41
CA PRO A 253 8.17 28.79 -16.95
C PRO A 253 8.53 29.13 -18.40
N GLY A 254 7.56 28.96 -19.30
CA GLY A 254 7.54 29.61 -20.61
C GLY A 254 7.46 28.66 -21.79
N LEU A 255 6.29 28.57 -22.47
CA LEU A 255 6.16 28.53 -23.94
C LEU A 255 4.70 28.39 -24.39
N ALA A 256 4.37 29.12 -25.45
CA ALA A 256 3.04 29.49 -25.92
C ALA A 256 2.19 28.36 -26.56
N THR A 257 0.88 28.64 -26.60
CA THR A 257 -0.24 27.86 -27.13
C THR A 257 -0.19 27.65 -28.65
N ALA A 258 -0.52 26.44 -29.14
CA ALA A 258 -0.83 26.18 -30.55
C ALA A 258 -2.25 25.56 -30.67
N ARG A 259 -3.04 26.01 -31.64
CA ARG A 259 -4.44 25.57 -31.88
C ARG A 259 -4.48 24.27 -32.71
N VAL A 260 -5.41 23.37 -32.39
CA VAL A 260 -5.70 22.12 -33.12
C VAL A 260 -7.08 22.24 -33.81
N PRO A 261 -7.26 21.81 -35.08
CA PRO A 261 -8.54 21.90 -35.79
C PRO A 261 -9.54 20.80 -35.35
N ARG A 262 -10.85 21.03 -35.59
CA ARG A 262 -11.96 20.16 -35.17
C ARG A 262 -12.00 18.84 -35.96
N LEU A 263 -12.19 17.70 -35.28
CA LEU A 263 -12.26 16.34 -35.85
C LEU A 263 -13.70 15.79 -35.90
N GLY A 264 -14.04 15.09 -36.99
CA GLY A 264 -15.29 14.32 -37.23
C GLY A 264 -15.23 12.86 -36.70
N PRO A 265 -16.20 11.97 -37.02
CA PRO A 265 -16.44 10.75 -36.26
C PRO A 265 -15.40 9.64 -36.46
N THR A 266 -15.32 8.80 -35.41
CA THR A 266 -14.43 7.69 -35.05
C THR A 266 -13.56 7.07 -36.15
N LYS A 267 -12.23 7.21 -36.00
CA LYS A 267 -11.21 6.41 -36.71
C LYS A 267 -10.17 5.89 -35.69
N VAL A 268 -9.69 4.67 -35.91
CA VAL A 268 -8.55 4.08 -35.17
C VAL A 268 -7.27 4.59 -35.82
N TYR A 269 -6.36 5.14 -35.02
CA TYR A 269 -5.07 5.64 -35.51
C TYR A 269 -3.94 4.90 -34.81
N ARG A 270 -2.93 4.47 -35.58
CA ARG A 270 -1.68 3.91 -35.06
C ARG A 270 -0.60 4.99 -35.10
N PHE A 271 0.13 5.11 -33.99
CA PHE A 271 1.23 6.07 -33.87
C PHE A 271 2.52 5.37 -33.45
N LEU A 272 3.62 5.92 -33.95
CA LEU A 272 4.98 5.51 -33.61
C LEU A 272 5.58 6.57 -32.69
N LEU A 273 6.11 6.16 -31.52
CA LEU A 273 6.72 7.07 -30.55
C LEU A 273 8.23 6.80 -30.44
N VAL A 274 9.03 7.86 -30.54
CA VAL A 274 10.50 7.83 -30.42
C VAL A 274 10.92 8.65 -29.18
N PHE A 275 11.69 8.03 -28.29
CA PHE A 275 12.11 8.62 -27.01
C PHE A 275 13.54 9.19 -27.04
N ASN A 276 13.82 10.17 -26.17
CA ASN A 276 15.10 10.86 -26.07
C ASN A 276 16.17 10.04 -25.28
N PRO A 277 17.40 9.88 -25.80
CA PRO A 277 18.44 9.02 -25.20
C PRO A 277 18.94 9.45 -23.81
N ARG A 278 18.72 10.69 -23.36
CA ARG A 278 19.20 11.16 -22.03
C ARG A 278 18.41 10.62 -20.83
N ILE A 279 17.22 10.06 -21.05
CA ILE A 279 16.34 9.54 -19.97
C ILE A 279 16.71 8.11 -19.54
N ARG A 280 17.61 7.44 -20.28
CA ARG A 280 17.99 6.03 -20.05
C ARG A 280 18.64 5.76 -18.69
N ARG A 281 19.31 6.73 -18.07
CA ARG A 281 19.95 6.54 -16.75
C ARG A 281 18.96 6.30 -15.60
N ILE A 282 17.72 6.76 -15.74
CA ILE A 282 16.68 6.57 -14.71
C ILE A 282 16.09 5.14 -14.78
N PHE A 283 16.07 4.53 -15.97
CA PHE A 283 15.50 3.20 -16.19
C PHE A 283 16.52 2.06 -16.13
N ALA A 284 17.81 2.34 -16.34
CA ALA A 284 18.86 1.31 -16.34
C ALA A 284 19.23 0.76 -14.95
N ALA A 285 18.75 1.37 -13.85
CA ALA A 285 19.00 0.91 -12.49
C ALA A 285 17.99 -0.15 -11.98
N SER A 286 16.95 -0.44 -12.76
CA SER A 286 15.99 -1.51 -12.44
C SER A 286 16.20 -2.68 -13.40
N SER A 287 16.62 -3.83 -12.88
CA SER A 287 16.80 -5.09 -13.60
C SER A 287 15.45 -5.64 -14.10
N ASN A 288 14.90 -5.03 -15.16
CA ASN A 288 13.65 -5.45 -15.80
C ASN A 288 13.83 -5.55 -17.32
N GLU A 289 14.69 -6.45 -17.78
CA GLU A 289 14.70 -6.90 -19.18
C GLU A 289 13.42 -7.71 -19.55
N ALA A 290 12.61 -8.09 -18.57
CA ALA A 290 11.38 -8.86 -18.78
C ALA A 290 10.22 -8.05 -19.40
N ILE A 291 10.21 -6.72 -19.26
CA ILE A 291 9.13 -5.87 -19.80
C ILE A 291 9.36 -5.52 -21.29
N ALA A 292 10.59 -5.63 -21.78
CA ALA A 292 10.90 -5.42 -23.20
C ALA A 292 10.58 -6.65 -24.07
N ASN A 293 10.54 -7.86 -23.49
CA ASN A 293 10.46 -9.11 -24.26
C ASN A 293 9.04 -9.70 -24.41
N CYS A 294 8.00 -9.12 -23.80
CA CYS A 294 6.62 -9.59 -24.00
C CYS A 294 5.87 -8.92 -25.17
N THR A 295 6.51 -8.05 -25.96
CA THR A 295 5.82 -7.31 -27.04
C THR A 295 6.52 -7.40 -28.40
N VAL A 296 7.39 -8.40 -28.62
CA VAL A 296 8.19 -8.48 -29.86
C VAL A 296 7.95 -9.75 -30.70
N ARG A 297 7.16 -10.73 -30.24
CA ARG A 297 7.02 -12.02 -30.93
C ARG A 297 5.79 -12.19 -31.84
N ALA A 298 5.22 -11.12 -32.38
CA ALA A 298 4.07 -11.21 -33.29
C ALA A 298 4.14 -10.33 -34.56
N ALA A 299 5.30 -9.80 -34.94
CA ALA A 299 5.39 -8.88 -36.09
C ALA A 299 6.60 -9.10 -37.02
N ALA A 300 7.32 -10.22 -36.92
CA ALA A 300 8.49 -10.49 -37.75
C ALA A 300 8.21 -11.38 -38.99
N GLU A 301 7.00 -11.93 -39.15
CA GLU A 301 6.70 -12.87 -40.25
C GLU A 301 5.97 -12.26 -41.46
N THR A 302 5.73 -10.95 -41.50
CA THR A 302 4.88 -10.36 -42.57
C THR A 302 5.49 -9.19 -43.33
N MET A 303 6.74 -8.80 -43.06
CA MET A 303 7.39 -7.72 -43.82
C MET A 303 8.79 -8.14 -44.24
N GLY A 304 8.86 -8.75 -45.43
CA GLY A 304 10.11 -8.92 -46.15
C GLY A 304 10.58 -7.56 -46.65
N GLU A 305 11.46 -6.91 -45.89
CA GLU A 305 12.36 -5.87 -46.38
C GLU A 305 13.53 -5.69 -45.41
N SER A 306 14.71 -5.51 -45.99
CA SER A 306 16.01 -5.52 -45.33
C SER A 306 16.34 -4.19 -44.63
N SER A 307 16.82 -4.30 -43.40
CA SER A 307 17.50 -3.28 -42.57
C SER A 307 16.68 -2.10 -42.05
N ILE A 308 16.10 -2.27 -40.86
CA ILE A 308 15.78 -1.17 -39.94
C ILE A 308 16.33 -1.57 -38.56
N ASP A 309 17.13 -0.72 -37.93
CA ASP A 309 17.77 -0.98 -36.63
C ASP A 309 16.76 -0.82 -35.48
N ILE A 310 16.27 -1.94 -34.92
CA ILE A 310 15.12 -2.05 -33.99
C ILE A 310 15.46 -1.64 -32.54
N LYS A 311 16.46 -0.80 -32.29
CA LYS A 311 16.91 -0.54 -30.90
C LYS A 311 16.09 0.49 -30.10
N HIS A 312 15.08 1.16 -30.68
CA HIS A 312 14.44 2.33 -30.04
C HIS A 312 12.94 2.56 -30.30
N MET A 313 12.10 1.53 -30.46
CA MET A 313 10.65 1.72 -30.72
C MET A 313 9.71 0.95 -29.79
N ALA A 314 8.58 1.58 -29.45
CA ALA A 314 7.39 0.93 -28.89
C ALA A 314 6.15 1.40 -29.67
N ILE A 315 5.25 0.46 -30.01
CA ILE A 315 4.00 0.72 -30.74
C ILE A 315 2.83 0.63 -29.75
N GLY A 316 2.01 1.68 -29.69
CA GLY A 316 0.76 1.70 -28.92
C GLY A 316 -0.46 1.86 -29.83
N THR A 317 -1.59 1.25 -29.46
CA THR A 317 -2.88 1.41 -30.17
C THR A 317 -3.90 2.05 -29.23
N PHE A 318 -4.59 3.11 -29.68
CA PHE A 318 -5.71 3.73 -28.95
C PHE A 318 -7.00 3.66 -29.76
N VAL A 319 -8.12 3.45 -29.08
CA VAL A 319 -9.49 3.56 -29.63
C VAL A 319 -10.15 4.75 -28.95
N SER A 320 -10.57 5.76 -29.72
CA SER A 320 -11.29 6.91 -29.17
C SER A 320 -12.80 6.72 -29.26
N ASP A 321 -13.54 6.95 -28.18
CA ASP A 321 -14.98 7.22 -28.20
C ASP A 321 -15.24 8.60 -27.58
N ARG A 322 -16.27 9.31 -28.08
CA ARG A 322 -16.50 10.76 -27.97
C ARG A 322 -16.49 11.34 -26.54
N LYS A 323 -16.60 10.52 -25.49
CA LYS A 323 -16.61 11.00 -24.10
C LYS A 323 -15.24 11.29 -23.50
N HIS A 324 -14.13 10.92 -24.16
CA HIS A 324 -12.77 11.15 -23.63
C HIS A 324 -11.97 12.27 -24.34
N CYS A 325 -12.62 13.11 -25.14
CA CYS A 325 -11.96 14.10 -26.01
C CYS A 325 -11.34 15.32 -25.28
N LEU A 326 -11.37 15.38 -23.95
CA LEU A 326 -10.68 16.43 -23.16
C LEU A 326 -9.37 15.96 -22.53
N MET A 327 -9.08 14.66 -22.53
CA MET A 327 -7.85 14.10 -21.93
C MET A 327 -6.68 14.06 -22.94
N GLY A 328 -6.96 14.18 -24.24
CA GLY A 328 -5.97 14.12 -25.31
C GLY A 328 -5.22 15.43 -25.61
N LYS A 329 -5.47 16.54 -24.90
CA LYS A 329 -4.76 17.81 -25.13
C LYS A 329 -3.49 17.99 -24.30
N ALA A 330 -3.21 17.10 -23.34
CA ALA A 330 -2.10 17.25 -22.40
C ALA A 330 -0.99 16.21 -22.55
N ILE A 331 -1.11 15.25 -23.47
CA ILE A 331 -0.05 14.29 -23.75
C ILE A 331 0.92 14.93 -24.75
N CYS A 332 2.12 15.21 -24.26
CA CYS A 332 3.36 15.39 -25.02
C CYS A 332 3.51 16.66 -25.87
N LYS A 333 4.03 17.72 -25.23
CA LYS A 333 4.91 18.67 -25.95
C LYS A 333 6.40 18.47 -25.64
N HIS A 334 6.77 17.67 -24.63
CA HIS A 334 8.17 17.62 -24.13
C HIS A 334 8.79 16.22 -23.95
N VAL A 335 8.10 15.13 -24.28
CA VAL A 335 8.65 13.75 -24.17
C VAL A 335 8.82 13.07 -25.53
N VAL A 336 8.08 13.52 -26.54
CA VAL A 336 8.04 12.90 -27.86
C VAL A 336 8.73 13.81 -28.86
N GLN A 337 9.76 13.30 -29.52
CA GLN A 337 10.56 14.10 -30.45
C GLN A 337 9.84 14.24 -31.81
N GLN A 338 9.13 13.21 -32.26
CA GLN A 338 8.28 13.19 -33.46
C GLN A 338 7.15 12.17 -33.30
N VAL A 339 5.98 12.47 -33.89
CA VAL A 339 4.85 11.56 -34.01
C VAL A 339 4.59 11.34 -35.50
N TYR A 340 4.67 10.09 -35.96
CA TYR A 340 4.26 9.71 -37.31
C TYR A 340 2.87 9.11 -37.27
N CYS A 341 1.98 9.63 -38.11
CA CYS A 341 0.67 9.02 -38.37
C CYS A 341 0.88 7.98 -39.46
N LEU A 342 0.75 6.70 -39.12
CA LEU A 342 0.72 5.63 -40.12
C LEU A 342 -0.73 5.52 -40.60
N THR A 343 -0.97 5.85 -41.86
CA THR A 343 -2.23 5.57 -42.55
C THR A 343 -2.39 4.07 -42.77
#